data_AF-A0A5C0SG55-F1
#
_entry.id   AF-A0A5C0SG55-F1
#
_cell.length_a   1.000
_cell.length_b   1.000
_cell.length_c   1.000
_cell.angle_alpha   90.00
_cell.angle_beta   90.00
_cell.angle_gamma   90.00
#
_symmetry.space_group_name_H-M   'P 1'
#
loop_
_entity.id
_entity.type
_entity.pdbx_description
1 polymer ?
#
loop_
_entity_poly.entity_id
_entity_poly.type
_entity_poly.pdbx_seq_one_letter_code
_entity_poly.pdbx_strand_id
1 'polypeptide(L)'
;MKREFTCIVCPNSCELVAEIEGKEIKSIEGALCKRGDEYVVQEIKDPKRTIATSVKVIDGEIPLASVRTTKPIPKDKIFEVMEEIKKVKVQAPVQINQVIIENVLNLGSDIIITKSVGIQKCIERVNKEVVAS
;
A
#
# COMPACT_ATOMS: atom_id res chain seq x y z
N MET A 1 15.59 15.18 22.74
CA MET A 1 15.40 15.78 21.41
C MET A 1 13.92 16.02 21.21
N LYS A 2 13.52 17.25 20.88
CA LYS A 2 12.11 17.56 20.57
C LYS A 2 11.86 17.32 19.08
N ARG A 3 10.73 16.70 18.74
CA ARG A 3 10.26 16.50 17.36
C ARG A 3 8.84 17.00 17.22
N GLU A 4 8.59 17.70 16.13
CA GLU A 4 7.29 18.25 15.80
C GLU A 4 6.54 17.29 14.87
N PHE A 5 5.24 17.14 15.10
CA PHE A 5 4.34 16.28 14.34
C PHE A 5 3.03 17.02 14.09
N THR A 6 2.42 16.78 12.93
CA THR A 6 1.04 17.20 12.66
C THR A 6 0.14 15.97 12.72
N CYS A 7 -0.91 16.04 13.53
CA CYS A 7 -1.88 14.96 13.64
C CYS A 7 -2.68 14.84 12.35
N ILE A 8 -2.43 13.80 11.54
CA ILE A 8 -3.18 13.54 10.29
C ILE A 8 -4.44 12.70 10.50
N VAL A 9 -4.78 12.37 11.77
CA VAL A 9 -5.88 11.46 12.11
C VAL A 9 -7.24 12.15 12.00
N CYS A 10 -7.31 13.46 12.24
CA CYS A 10 -8.56 14.22 12.28
C CYS A 10 -8.43 15.54 11.52
N PRO A 11 -9.54 16.12 11.05
CA PRO A 11 -9.52 17.36 10.25
C PRO A 11 -8.97 18.57 11.02
N ASN A 12 -8.90 18.50 12.34
CA ASN A 12 -8.37 19.58 13.18
C ASN A 12 -6.86 19.77 13.05
N SER A 13 -6.12 18.77 12.54
CA SER A 13 -4.68 18.86 12.25
C SER A 13 -3.84 19.47 13.39
N CYS A 14 -4.01 18.98 14.62
CA CYS A 14 -3.31 19.51 15.78
C CYS A 14 -1.79 19.43 15.62
N GLU A 15 -1.09 20.49 16.02
CA GLU A 15 0.37 20.52 16.10
C GLU A 15 0.81 19.88 17.43
N LEU A 16 1.66 18.85 17.33
CA LEU A 16 2.10 18.03 18.43
C LEU A 16 3.61 18.12 18.56
N VAL A 17 4.12 18.21 19.78
CA VAL A 17 5.55 18.18 20.07
C VAL A 17 5.84 17.00 20.97
N ALA A 18 6.67 16.07 20.49
CA ALA A 18 7.12 14.92 21.26
C ALA A 18 8.55 15.13 21.75
N GLU A 19 8.76 14.93 23.04
CA GLU A 19 10.11 14.90 23.63
C GLU A 19 10.61 13.46 23.69
N ILE A 20 11.67 13.19 22.93
CA ILE A 20 12.26 11.86 22.76
C ILE A 20 13.65 11.86 23.40
N GLU A 21 13.90 10.90 24.29
CA GLU A 21 15.20 10.67 24.90
C GLU A 21 15.68 9.26 24.52
N GLY A 22 16.60 9.18 23.56
CA GLY A 22 17.04 7.91 22.99
C GLY A 22 15.92 7.19 22.23
N LYS A 23 15.42 6.08 22.79
CA LYS A 23 14.33 5.27 22.25
C LYS A 23 12.99 5.45 23.00
N GLU A 24 12.98 6.24 24.06
CA GLU A 24 11.80 6.44 24.90
C GLU A 24 11.16 7.82 24.67
N ILE A 25 9.83 7.84 24.78
CA ILE A 25 9.02 9.05 24.65
C ILE A 25 8.77 9.56 26.06
N LYS A 26 9.28 10.75 26.40
CA LYS A 26 9.12 11.36 27.73
C LYS A 26 7.76 12.04 27.88
N SER A 27 7.37 12.82 26.88
CA SER A 27 6.12 13.57 26.89
C SER A 27 5.66 13.88 25.46
N ILE A 28 4.36 14.07 25.31
CA ILE A 28 3.72 14.56 24.09
C ILE A 28 2.88 15.76 24.52
N GLU A 29 3.12 16.91 23.88
CA GLU A 29 2.42 18.16 24.14
C GLU A 29 1.64 18.59 22.88
N GLY A 30 0.52 19.29 23.07
CA GLY A 30 -0.31 19.80 21.97
C GLY A 30 -1.46 18.89 21.52
N ALA A 31 -1.59 17.69 22.11
CA ALA A 31 -2.68 16.78 21.75
C ALA A 31 -4.02 17.22 22.33
N LEU A 32 -4.96 17.58 21.45
CA LEU A 32 -6.36 17.85 21.82
C LEU A 32 -7.16 16.57 22.08
N CYS A 33 -6.61 15.40 21.74
CA CYS A 33 -7.29 14.11 21.92
C CYS A 33 -6.28 12.96 22.07
N LYS A 34 -6.72 11.88 22.74
CA LYS A 34 -5.92 10.66 22.95
C LYS A 34 -5.45 10.01 21.64
N ARG A 35 -6.22 10.16 20.55
CA ARG A 35 -5.87 9.64 19.23
C ARG A 35 -4.62 10.31 18.65
N GLY A 36 -4.38 11.59 18.98
CA GLY A 36 -3.17 12.30 18.59
C GLY A 36 -1.93 11.76 19.28
N ASP A 37 -2.05 11.49 20.59
CA ASP A 37 -0.96 10.87 21.37
C ASP A 37 -0.61 9.48 20.82
N GLU A 38 -1.63 8.63 20.62
CA GLU A 38 -1.46 7.29 20.06
C GLU A 38 -0.81 7.32 18.67
N TYR A 39 -1.19 8.27 17.82
CA TYR A 39 -0.59 8.46 16.49
C TYR A 39 0.90 8.80 16.59
N VAL A 40 1.28 9.76 17.43
CA VAL A 40 2.68 10.15 17.61
C VAL A 40 3.49 9.01 18.22
N VAL A 41 2.95 8.29 19.20
CA VAL A 41 3.61 7.11 19.77
C VAL A 41 3.84 6.04 18.71
N GLN A 42 2.83 5.75 17.89
CA GLN A 42 2.96 4.78 16.79
C GLN A 42 3.98 5.26 15.76
N GLU A 43 3.92 6.51 15.35
CA GLU A 43 4.80 7.08 14.33
C GLU A 43 6.27 7.16 14.79
N ILE A 44 6.52 7.25 16.10
CA ILE A 44 7.88 7.19 16.66
C ILE A 44 8.37 5.75 16.81
N LYS A 45 7.51 4.83 17.29
CA LYS A 45 7.92 3.45 17.62
C LYS A 45 7.92 2.51 16.41
N ASP A 46 6.85 2.51 15.63
CA ASP A 46 6.63 1.58 14.53
C ASP A 46 5.72 2.24 13.48
N PRO A 47 6.30 3.03 12.56
CA PRO A 47 5.50 3.87 11.70
C PRO A 47 4.98 3.04 10.52
N LYS A 48 3.67 2.84 10.50
CA LYS A 48 2.98 1.93 9.55
C LYS A 48 2.34 2.68 8.40
N ARG A 49 2.32 2.05 7.23
CA ARG A 49 1.67 2.58 6.01
C ARG A 49 0.93 1.49 5.27
N THR A 50 -0.18 1.85 4.65
CA THR A 50 -0.84 1.01 3.64
C THR A 50 -0.13 1.26 2.32
N ILE A 51 0.27 0.18 1.64
CA ILE A 51 0.90 0.30 0.31
C ILE A 51 -0.13 -0.01 -0.77
N ALA A 52 -0.03 0.72 -1.87
CA ALA A 52 -0.72 0.42 -3.11
C ALA A 52 0.33 0.30 -4.22
N THR A 53 0.28 -0.77 -4.98
CA THR A 53 1.22 -1.07 -6.08
C THR A 53 0.49 -1.81 -7.19
N SER A 54 1.22 -2.37 -8.15
CA SER A 54 0.66 -3.17 -9.23
C SER A 54 1.32 -4.54 -9.32
N VAL A 55 0.54 -5.53 -9.76
CA VAL A 55 1.00 -6.89 -10.05
C VAL A 55 0.81 -7.17 -11.54
N LYS A 56 1.67 -8.02 -12.11
CA LYS A 56 1.57 -8.43 -13.52
C LYS A 56 0.40 -9.38 -13.72
N VAL A 57 -0.40 -9.09 -14.74
CA VAL A 57 -1.51 -9.95 -15.18
C VAL A 57 -1.11 -10.64 -16.48
N ILE A 58 -1.21 -11.97 -16.49
CA ILE A 58 -1.02 -12.82 -17.67
C ILE A 58 -2.36 -12.95 -18.39
N ASP A 59 -2.34 -12.79 -19.70
CA ASP A 59 -3.52 -12.83 -20.58
C ASP A 59 -4.63 -11.85 -20.15
N GLY A 60 -4.25 -10.71 -19.55
CA GLY A 60 -5.18 -9.67 -19.15
C GLY A 60 -5.40 -8.64 -20.25
N GLU A 61 -6.61 -8.08 -20.34
CA GLU A 61 -6.90 -6.92 -21.20
C GLU A 61 -5.90 -5.76 -20.98
N ILE A 62 -5.37 -5.66 -19.76
CA ILE A 62 -4.31 -4.75 -19.34
C ILE A 62 -3.22 -5.59 -18.66
N PRO A 63 -1.93 -5.35 -18.91
CA PRO A 63 -0.84 -6.19 -18.38
C PRO A 63 -0.59 -6.03 -16.86
N LEU A 64 -1.31 -5.13 -16.18
CA LEU A 64 -1.12 -4.79 -14.77
C LEU A 64 -2.46 -4.63 -14.05
N ALA A 65 -2.57 -5.19 -12.85
CA ALA A 65 -3.69 -4.99 -11.93
C ALA A 65 -3.21 -4.21 -10.70
N SER A 66 -4.04 -3.27 -10.23
CA SER A 66 -3.76 -2.48 -9.03
C SER A 66 -4.04 -3.30 -7.79
N VAL A 67 -3.08 -3.35 -6.87
CA VAL A 67 -3.15 -4.11 -5.62
C VAL A 67 -2.86 -3.22 -4.42
N ARG A 68 -3.41 -3.56 -3.25
CA ARG A 68 -3.13 -2.88 -2.00
C ARG A 68 -3.04 -3.85 -0.83
N THR A 69 -2.41 -3.43 0.25
CA THR A 69 -2.50 -4.15 1.53
C THR A 69 -3.86 -3.95 2.20
N THR A 70 -4.37 -4.98 2.88
CA THR A 70 -5.61 -4.89 3.68
C THR A 70 -5.41 -4.10 4.96
N LYS A 71 -4.23 -4.21 5.59
CA LYS A 71 -3.84 -3.47 6.81
C LYS A 71 -2.52 -2.70 6.63
N PRO A 72 -2.25 -1.69 7.46
CA PRO A 72 -0.97 -0.98 7.48
C PRO A 72 0.19 -1.91 7.84
N ILE A 73 1.29 -1.83 7.08
CA ILE A 73 2.52 -2.58 7.32
C ILE A 73 3.64 -1.65 7.83
N PRO A 74 4.60 -2.16 8.63
CA PRO A 74 5.78 -1.40 9.05
C PRO A 74 6.58 -0.85 7.85
N LYS A 75 7.12 0.37 7.97
CA LYS A 75 7.83 1.03 6.86
C LYS A 75 9.13 0.35 6.44
N ASP A 76 9.85 -0.21 7.40
CA ASP A 76 11.05 -1.01 7.15
C ASP A 76 10.76 -2.24 6.28
N LYS A 77 9.56 -2.82 6.40
CA LYS A 77 9.12 -3.99 5.62
C LYS A 77 8.53 -3.68 4.24
N ILE A 78 8.32 -2.41 3.91
CA ILE A 78 7.71 -2.02 2.62
C ILE A 78 8.52 -2.55 1.43
N PHE A 79 9.85 -2.45 1.48
CA PHE A 79 10.71 -2.90 0.38
C PHE A 79 10.66 -4.42 0.19
N GLU A 80 10.71 -5.19 1.29
CA GLU A 80 10.58 -6.65 1.25
C GLU A 80 9.22 -7.08 0.66
N VAL A 81 8.13 -6.43 1.09
CA VAL A 81 6.78 -6.70 0.54
C VAL A 81 6.71 -6.39 -0.95
N MET A 82 7.32 -5.30 -1.41
CA MET A 82 7.36 -4.96 -2.84
C MET A 82 8.12 -6.01 -3.66
N GLU A 83 9.22 -6.54 -3.14
CA GLU A 83 9.95 -7.61 -3.81
C GLU A 83 9.13 -8.88 -3.93
N GLU A 84 8.36 -9.21 -2.89
CA GLU A 84 7.48 -10.38 -2.91
C GLU A 84 6.35 -10.22 -3.93
N ILE A 85 5.71 -9.05 -3.97
CA ILE A 85 4.65 -8.76 -4.96
C ILE A 85 5.20 -8.83 -6.40
N LYS A 86 6.43 -8.37 -6.65
CA LYS A 86 7.05 -8.41 -7.99
C LYS A 86 7.26 -9.82 -8.53
N LYS A 87 7.43 -10.81 -7.66
CA LYS A 87 7.59 -12.22 -8.06
C LYS A 87 6.28 -12.84 -8.49
N VAL A 88 5.16 -12.32 -8.00
CA VAL A 88 3.83 -12.87 -8.30
C VAL A 88 3.34 -12.39 -9.65
N LYS A 89 2.75 -13.33 -10.38
CA LYS A 89 2.00 -13.09 -11.61
C LYS A 89 0.62 -13.71 -11.44
N VAL A 90 -0.42 -12.96 -11.78
CA VAL A 90 -1.81 -13.42 -11.68
C VAL A 90 -2.35 -13.68 -13.08
N GLN A 91 -3.18 -14.70 -13.25
CA GLN A 91 -3.82 -14.97 -14.53
C GLN A 91 -5.18 -14.27 -14.60
N ALA A 92 -5.50 -13.66 -15.74
CA ALA A 92 -6.83 -13.12 -15.96
C ALA A 92 -7.88 -14.25 -16.09
N PRO A 93 -9.14 -14.03 -15.68
CA PRO A 93 -9.67 -12.78 -15.15
C PRO A 93 -9.37 -12.61 -13.67
N VAL A 94 -9.06 -11.38 -13.27
CA VAL A 94 -8.90 -11.04 -11.85
C VAL A 94 -9.99 -10.09 -11.39
N GLN A 95 -10.45 -10.28 -10.15
CA GLN A 95 -11.58 -9.55 -9.58
C GLN A 95 -11.16 -8.68 -8.39
N ILE A 96 -11.96 -7.65 -8.12
CA ILE A 96 -11.77 -6.80 -6.94
C ILE A 96 -11.94 -7.64 -5.67
N ASN A 97 -11.15 -7.36 -4.64
CA ASN A 97 -11.06 -8.10 -3.38
C ASN A 97 -10.50 -9.52 -3.49
N GLN A 98 -10.04 -9.95 -4.67
CA GLN A 98 -9.28 -11.19 -4.79
C GLN A 98 -7.95 -11.06 -4.05
N VAL A 99 -7.68 -12.01 -3.16
CA VAL A 99 -6.41 -12.11 -2.43
C VAL A 99 -5.38 -12.78 -3.34
N ILE A 100 -4.21 -12.15 -3.46
CA ILE A 100 -3.08 -12.65 -4.24
C ILE A 100 -2.02 -13.26 -3.34
N ILE A 101 -1.80 -12.64 -2.18
CA ILE A 101 -0.87 -13.11 -1.16
C ILE A 101 -1.58 -12.98 0.19
N GLU A 102 -1.84 -14.10 0.85
CA GLU A 102 -2.32 -14.13 2.23
C GLU A 102 -1.16 -13.90 3.20
N ASN A 103 -1.39 -13.09 4.23
CA ASN A 103 -0.44 -12.84 5.32
C ASN A 103 1.00 -12.56 4.85
N VAL A 104 1.18 -11.52 4.03
CA VAL A 104 2.46 -11.19 3.40
C VAL A 104 3.55 -11.01 4.46
N LEU A 105 4.63 -11.79 4.35
CA LEU A 105 5.77 -11.83 5.29
C LEU A 105 5.36 -12.03 6.77
N ASN A 106 4.25 -12.71 7.03
CA ASN A 106 3.68 -12.89 8.38
C ASN A 106 3.32 -11.58 9.11
N LEU A 107 3.03 -10.50 8.36
CA LEU A 107 2.70 -9.18 8.92
C LEU A 107 1.21 -9.04 9.31
N GLY A 108 0.40 -10.07 9.12
CA GLY A 108 -1.05 -10.07 9.38
C GLY A 108 -1.85 -9.24 8.39
N SER A 109 -1.28 -8.97 7.20
CA SER A 109 -1.85 -8.16 6.12
C SER A 109 -1.83 -8.94 4.82
N ASP A 110 -2.89 -8.80 4.02
CA ASP A 110 -3.04 -9.51 2.75
C ASP A 110 -2.88 -8.54 1.59
N ILE A 111 -2.43 -9.04 0.44
CA ILE A 111 -2.38 -8.28 -0.81
C ILE A 111 -3.64 -8.59 -1.62
N ILE A 112 -4.47 -7.57 -1.82
CA ILE A 112 -5.75 -7.69 -2.53
C ILE A 112 -5.78 -6.85 -3.79
N ILE A 113 -6.56 -7.30 -4.78
CA ILE A 113 -6.82 -6.59 -6.01
C ILE A 113 -7.86 -5.50 -5.80
N THR A 114 -7.58 -4.32 -6.34
CA THR A 114 -8.44 -3.13 -6.28
C THR A 114 -9.06 -2.78 -7.62
N LYS A 115 -8.51 -3.31 -8.72
CA LYS A 115 -9.00 -3.09 -10.07
C LYS A 115 -9.09 -4.43 -10.80
N SER A 116 -10.29 -4.78 -11.27
CA SER A 116 -10.50 -5.97 -12.07
C SER A 116 -9.81 -5.85 -13.43
N VAL A 117 -9.33 -6.97 -13.95
CA VAL A 117 -8.78 -7.07 -15.30
C VAL A 117 -9.40 -8.30 -15.96
N GLY A 118 -10.08 -8.10 -17.08
CA GLY A 118 -10.70 -9.16 -17.88
C GLY A 118 -9.66 -9.95 -18.67
N ILE A 119 -10.09 -11.06 -19.29
CA ILE A 119 -9.24 -11.86 -20.18
C ILE A 119 -9.01 -11.07 -21.47
N GLN A 120 -7.76 -10.98 -21.90
CA GLN A 120 -7.37 -10.46 -23.19
C GLN A 120 -8.08 -11.26 -24.28
N LYS A 121 -9.08 -10.64 -24.92
CA LYS A 121 -9.65 -11.22 -26.13
C LYS A 121 -8.57 -11.15 -27.20
N CYS A 122 -8.17 -12.30 -27.74
CA CYS A 122 -7.44 -12.33 -29.00
C CYS A 122 -8.30 -11.61 -30.05
N ILE A 123 -7.97 -10.35 -30.34
CA ILE A 123 -8.36 -9.75 -31.60
C ILE A 123 -7.49 -10.47 -32.63
N GLU A 124 -8.09 -11.41 -33.36
CA GLU A 124 -7.52 -11.92 -34.60
C GLU A 124 -7.05 -10.71 -35.43
N ARG A 125 -5.78 -10.74 -35.84
CA ARG A 125 -5.21 -9.77 -36.78
C ARG A 125 -6.03 -9.82 -38.07
N VAL A 126 -7.02 -8.94 -38.23
CA VAL A 126 -7.59 -8.67 -39.55
C VAL A 126 -6.64 -7.69 -40.26
N ASN A 127 -5.92 -8.22 -41.25
CA ASN A 127 -5.19 -7.47 -42.26
C ASN A 127 -6.05 -6.37 -42.91
N LYS A 128 -5.57 -5.11 -42.90
CA LYS A 128 -5.84 -3.98 -43.83
C LYS A 128 -5.32 -2.70 -43.14
N GLU A 129 -4.47 -1.82 -43.66
CA GLU A 129 -4.03 -1.44 -45.00
C GLU A 129 -2.63 -0.81 -44.89
N VAL A 130 -1.66 -1.27 -45.67
CA VAL A 130 -0.68 -0.39 -46.34
C VAL A 130 -0.42 -0.99 -47.72
N VAL A 131 -1.44 -0.93 -48.57
CA VAL A 131 -1.21 -0.80 -50.02
C VAL A 131 -1.03 0.69 -50.24
N ALA A 132 0.24 1.12 -50.26
CA ALA A 132 0.64 2.40 -50.82
C ALA A 132 1.76 2.08 -51.80
N SER A 133 1.34 1.54 -52.95
CA SER A 133 2.11 1.48 -54.18
C SER A 133 1.94 2.78 -54.96
#